data_AF-A0A6A6K173-F1
#
_entry.id   AF-A0A6A6K173-F1
#
_cell.length_a   1.000
_cell.length_b   1.000
_cell.length_c   1.000
_cell.angle_alpha   90.00
_cell.angle_beta   90.00
_cell.angle_gamma   90.00
#
_symmetry.space_group_name_H-M   'P 1'
#
loop_
_entity.id
_entity.type
_entity.pdbx_description
1 polymer ?
#
loop_
_entity_poly.entity_id
_entity_poly.type
_entity_poly.pdbx_seq_one_letter_code
_entity_poly.pdbx_strand_id
1 'polypeptide(L)'
;MYELSPKDKKGLGRASLQGYLRLRGYWLRVSSEMERASFPPRGWNSYDSFCWTISEEEFLQNAEIISQRLKAYGFEYVVVDYLWYRRKVPGAYVDSLGFDVIDQWGRMIPDPDRWPSSKGGKGFTEVAKKVHSMGLKFGIHVMRGISTQAYNANTPILDTIKGGAYEDSGRHGGPKT
;
A
#
# COMPACT_ATOMS: atom_id res chain seq x y z
N MET A 1 17.31 13.43 -35.13
CA MET A 1 17.69 12.05 -35.50
C MET A 1 18.13 11.36 -34.22
N TYR A 2 17.28 10.48 -33.67
CA TYR A 2 17.61 9.71 -32.48
C TYR A 2 18.40 8.47 -32.93
N GLU A 3 19.61 8.27 -32.42
CA GLU A 3 20.34 7.02 -32.61
C GLU A 3 20.25 6.18 -31.34
N LEU A 4 19.79 4.94 -31.49
CA LEU A 4 19.71 3.97 -30.40
C LEU A 4 21.06 3.29 -30.17
N SER A 5 21.39 3.07 -28.90
CA SER A 5 22.63 2.43 -28.46
C SER A 5 22.67 0.95 -28.84
N PRO A 6 23.83 0.37 -29.21
CA PRO A 6 23.96 -1.04 -29.55
C PRO A 6 23.61 -2.04 -28.43
N LYS A 7 23.42 -1.58 -27.18
CA LYS A 7 23.20 -2.44 -26.00
C LYS A 7 21.75 -2.90 -25.81
N ASP A 8 20.78 -2.36 -26.56
CA ASP A 8 19.35 -2.63 -26.35
C ASP A 8 18.80 -3.85 -27.12
N LYS A 9 19.68 -4.70 -27.70
CA LYS A 9 19.25 -5.86 -28.51
C LYS A 9 19.03 -7.18 -27.76
N LYS A 10 19.02 -7.22 -26.41
CA LYS A 10 18.73 -8.47 -25.68
C LYS A 10 17.85 -8.25 -24.45
N GLY A 11 16.65 -8.85 -24.48
CA GLY A 11 15.86 -9.17 -23.30
C GLY A 11 14.58 -8.34 -23.14
N LEU A 12 13.46 -8.89 -23.61
CA LEU A 12 12.11 -8.37 -23.37
C LEU A 12 11.74 -8.58 -21.89
N GLY A 13 11.63 -7.50 -21.12
CA GLY A 13 11.17 -7.54 -19.73
C GLY A 13 11.14 -6.14 -19.10
N ARG A 14 10.01 -5.43 -19.22
CA ARG A 14 9.74 -4.07 -18.70
C ARG A 14 10.90 -3.09 -18.90
N ALA A 15 11.10 -2.68 -20.15
CA ALA A 15 12.00 -1.57 -20.44
C ALA A 15 11.43 -0.27 -19.86
N SER A 16 12.06 0.26 -18.81
CA SER A 16 12.10 1.71 -18.62
C SER A 16 12.66 2.30 -19.92
N LEU A 17 11.95 3.21 -20.59
CA LEU A 17 12.55 3.94 -21.71
C LEU A 17 13.72 4.76 -21.15
N GLN A 18 14.93 4.22 -21.23
CA GLN A 18 16.15 4.94 -20.87
C GLN A 18 16.54 5.80 -22.06
N GLY A 19 16.12 7.06 -22.05
CA GLY A 19 16.60 8.06 -22.98
C GLY A 19 18.00 8.52 -22.58
N TYR A 20 18.94 8.52 -23.52
CA TYR A 20 20.24 9.18 -23.36
C TYR A 20 20.35 10.34 -24.35
N LEU A 21 20.76 11.51 -23.85
CA LEU A 21 21.09 12.66 -24.69
C LEU A 21 22.61 12.78 -24.78
N ARG A 22 23.13 13.01 -25.99
CA ARG A 22 24.56 13.23 -26.22
C ARG A 22 24.84 14.72 -26.31
N LEU A 23 25.59 15.27 -25.36
CA LEU A 23 26.05 16.66 -25.35
C LEU A 23 27.57 16.69 -25.13
N ARG A 24 28.30 17.33 -26.05
CA ARG A 24 29.77 17.51 -25.98
C ARG A 24 30.56 16.25 -25.62
N GLY A 25 30.19 15.10 -26.21
CA GLY A 25 30.89 13.83 -26.02
C GLY A 25 30.46 13.00 -24.81
N TYR A 26 29.58 13.51 -23.95
CA TYR A 26 29.06 12.79 -22.78
C TYR A 26 27.62 12.32 -23.01
N TRP A 27 27.31 11.13 -22.49
CA TRP A 27 25.95 10.58 -22.45
C TRP A 27 25.28 10.97 -21.13
N LEU A 28 24.27 11.82 -21.20
CA LEU A 28 23.46 12.19 -20.04
C LEU A 28 22.28 11.23 -19.94
N ARG A 29 22.12 10.59 -18.78
CA ARG A 29 20.97 9.75 -18.47
C ARG A 29 19.78 10.65 -18.18
N VAL A 30 18.71 10.55 -18.98
CA VAL A 30 17.45 11.22 -18.70
C VAL A 30 16.53 10.19 -18.04
N SER A 31 16.32 10.31 -16.74
CA SER A 31 15.27 9.56 -16.05
C SER A 31 13.96 10.32 -16.17
N SER A 32 12.95 9.68 -16.77
CA SER A 32 11.57 10.21 -16.85
C SER A 32 10.76 9.97 -15.57
N GLU A 33 11.36 9.36 -14.54
CA GLU A 33 10.69 9.16 -13.26
C GLU A 33 10.77 10.44 -12.44
N MET A 34 9.62 11.04 -12.18
CA MET A 34 9.50 12.10 -11.19
C MET A 34 9.96 11.52 -9.86
N GLU A 35 11.02 12.09 -9.30
CA GLU A 35 11.56 11.65 -8.02
C GLU A 35 10.46 11.68 -6.96
N ARG A 36 10.28 10.56 -6.26
CA ARG A 36 9.23 10.45 -5.25
C ARG A 36 9.59 11.38 -4.10
N ALA A 37 8.62 12.17 -3.66
CA ALA A 37 8.77 13.11 -2.55
C ALA A 37 9.93 14.12 -2.74
N SER A 38 10.13 14.65 -3.95
CA SER A 38 11.02 15.81 -4.18
C SER A 38 10.64 17.05 -3.34
N PHE A 39 9.42 17.09 -2.83
CA PHE A 39 8.95 18.04 -1.82
C PHE A 39 8.36 17.27 -0.64
N PRO A 40 8.35 17.87 0.57
CA PRO A 40 7.68 17.28 1.73
C PRO A 40 6.24 16.86 1.37
N PRO A 41 5.86 15.58 1.61
CA PRO A 41 4.50 15.12 1.36
C PRO A 41 3.49 15.95 2.14
N ARG A 42 2.44 16.43 1.45
CA ARG A 42 1.34 17.19 2.06
C ARG A 42 0.04 16.46 1.86
N GLY A 43 -0.74 16.34 2.93
CA GLY A 43 -1.95 15.55 2.90
C GLY A 43 -2.71 15.59 4.21
N TRP A 44 -3.66 14.68 4.32
CA TRP A 44 -4.48 14.45 5.49
C TRP A 44 -4.35 13.00 5.94
N ASN A 45 -4.38 12.80 7.26
CA ASN A 45 -4.34 11.51 7.92
C ASN A 45 -5.51 11.42 8.91
N SER A 46 -6.17 10.26 8.99
CA SER A 46 -7.35 10.07 9.81
C SER A 46 -7.12 10.03 11.32
N TYR A 47 -5.89 9.83 11.80
CA TYR A 47 -5.59 9.49 13.19
C TYR A 47 -6.12 10.52 14.20
N ASP A 48 -5.81 11.80 14.05
CA ASP A 48 -6.16 12.82 15.06
C ASP A 48 -7.68 13.04 15.19
N SER A 49 -8.45 12.73 14.15
CA SER A 49 -9.91 12.91 14.14
C SER A 49 -10.67 11.64 14.50
N PHE A 50 -10.20 10.47 14.04
CA PHE A 50 -10.94 9.21 14.10
C PHE A 50 -10.22 8.11 14.88
N CYS A 51 -8.97 8.35 15.28
CA CYS A 51 -8.06 7.36 15.83
C CYS A 51 -8.06 6.11 14.94
N TRP A 52 -8.54 4.97 15.45
CA TRP A 52 -8.56 3.72 14.71
C TRP A 52 -9.90 3.36 14.07
N THR A 53 -10.93 4.20 14.20
CA THR A 53 -12.33 3.79 14.01
C THR A 53 -13.00 4.29 12.73
N ILE A 54 -12.25 4.97 11.85
CA ILE A 54 -12.76 5.55 10.61
C ILE A 54 -13.41 4.51 9.69
N SER A 55 -14.51 4.88 9.04
CA SER A 55 -15.20 4.10 7.99
C SER A 55 -14.80 4.53 6.57
N GLU A 56 -15.12 3.69 5.58
CA GLU A 56 -14.91 4.03 4.16
C GLU A 56 -15.63 5.32 3.76
N GLU A 57 -16.87 5.51 4.23
CA GLU A 57 -17.66 6.69 3.92
C GLU A 57 -17.00 7.97 4.46
N GLU A 58 -16.66 8.00 5.76
CA GLU A 58 -15.99 9.15 6.38
C GLU A 58 -14.64 9.46 5.71
N PHE A 59 -13.88 8.41 5.36
CA PHE A 59 -12.60 8.57 4.66
C PHE A 59 -12.79 9.21 3.27
N LEU A 60 -13.74 8.73 2.48
CA LEU A 60 -14.00 9.26 1.14
C LEU A 60 -14.58 10.67 1.16
N GLN A 61 -15.41 11.00 2.16
CA GLN A 61 -15.90 12.37 2.37
C GLN A 61 -14.75 13.34 2.67
N ASN A 62 -13.81 12.94 3.54
CA ASN A 62 -12.61 13.75 3.80
C ASN A 62 -11.73 13.87 2.55
N ALA A 63 -11.54 12.79 1.80
CA ALA A 63 -10.79 12.82 0.54
C ALA A 63 -11.39 13.80 -0.48
N GLU A 64 -12.72 13.85 -0.60
CA GLU A 64 -13.41 14.81 -1.46
C GLU A 64 -13.14 16.26 -1.00
N ILE A 65 -13.17 16.54 0.31
CA ILE A 65 -12.86 17.86 0.86
C ILE A 65 -11.42 18.28 0.52
N ILE A 66 -10.45 17.38 0.69
CA ILE A 66 -9.04 17.63 0.34
C ILE A 66 -8.92 17.92 -1.16
N SER A 67 -9.57 17.11 -1.99
CA SER A 67 -9.59 17.26 -3.45
C SER A 67 -10.13 18.63 -3.88
N GLN A 68 -11.28 19.04 -3.33
CA GLN A 68 -11.97 20.27 -3.72
C GLN A 68 -11.30 21.52 -3.16
N ARG A 69 -10.75 21.46 -1.95
CA ARG A 69 -10.32 22.67 -1.22
C ARG A 69 -8.82 22.84 -1.09
N LEU A 70 -8.07 21.74 -0.92
CA LEU A 70 -6.64 21.80 -0.56
C LEU A 70 -5.71 21.34 -1.68
N LYS A 71 -6.22 20.59 -2.66
CA LYS A 71 -5.42 20.11 -3.80
C LYS A 71 -4.76 21.21 -4.61
N ALA A 72 -5.47 22.33 -4.83
CA ALA A 72 -4.91 23.50 -5.52
C ALA A 72 -3.70 24.11 -4.78
N TYR A 73 -3.61 23.89 -3.47
CA TYR A 73 -2.48 24.31 -2.64
C TYR A 73 -1.43 23.21 -2.47
N GLY A 74 -1.58 22.10 -3.19
CA GLY A 74 -0.64 20.99 -3.30
C GLY A 74 -0.71 19.96 -2.17
N PHE A 75 -1.85 19.86 -1.48
CA PHE A 75 -2.18 18.67 -0.69
C PHE A 75 -2.59 17.54 -1.64
N GLU A 76 -1.93 16.40 -1.54
CA GLU A 76 -2.11 15.32 -2.50
C GLU A 76 -2.25 13.95 -1.86
N TYR A 77 -1.95 13.77 -0.57
CA TYR A 77 -2.09 12.48 0.12
C TYR A 77 -3.33 12.44 1.01
N VAL A 78 -4.03 11.31 1.00
CA VAL A 78 -5.04 10.94 2.00
C VAL A 78 -4.70 9.57 2.57
N VAL A 79 -4.54 9.51 3.89
CA VAL A 79 -3.91 8.38 4.58
C VAL A 79 -4.88 7.74 5.57
N VAL A 80 -5.09 6.44 5.44
CA VAL A 80 -5.85 5.64 6.40
C VAL A 80 -4.94 5.20 7.55
N ASP A 81 -5.30 5.63 8.74
CA ASP A 81 -4.62 5.39 10.00
C ASP A 81 -5.69 5.15 11.09
N TYR A 82 -5.48 4.47 12.21
CA TYR A 82 -4.63 3.32 12.54
C TYR A 82 -5.55 2.05 12.52
N LEU A 83 -5.02 0.82 12.50
CA LEU A 83 -5.81 -0.43 12.63
C LEU A 83 -7.03 -0.54 11.71
N TRP A 84 -6.87 -0.20 10.43
CA TRP A 84 -7.94 -0.37 9.44
C TRP A 84 -8.40 -1.83 9.26
N TYR A 85 -7.58 -2.78 9.71
CA TYR A 85 -7.85 -4.22 9.73
C TYR A 85 -8.52 -4.72 11.02
N ARG A 86 -8.68 -3.88 12.05
CA ARG A 86 -9.33 -4.32 13.30
C ARG A 86 -10.83 -4.18 13.19
N ARG A 87 -11.54 -5.26 13.52
CA ARG A 87 -13.00 -5.30 13.61
C ARG A 87 -13.50 -4.26 14.61
N LYS A 88 -14.42 -3.38 14.19
CA LYS A 88 -15.10 -2.42 15.08
C LYS A 88 -16.36 -3.06 15.67
N VAL A 89 -16.14 -3.95 16.64
CA VAL A 89 -17.18 -4.69 17.37
C VAL A 89 -17.05 -4.44 18.88
N PRO A 90 -18.10 -4.67 19.69
CA PRO A 90 -18.00 -4.54 21.15
C PRO A 90 -16.82 -5.35 21.71
N GLY A 91 -16.00 -4.70 22.55
CA GLY A 91 -14.81 -5.30 23.16
C GLY A 91 -13.51 -5.17 22.35
N ALA A 92 -13.55 -4.66 21.12
CA ALA A 92 -12.35 -4.36 20.34
C ALA A 92 -11.81 -2.96 20.68
N TYR A 93 -10.51 -2.89 21.01
CA TYR A 93 -9.77 -1.68 21.34
C TYR A 93 -8.38 -1.68 20.67
N VAL A 94 -7.59 -0.63 20.93
CA VAL A 94 -6.28 -0.40 20.30
C VAL A 94 -5.24 -1.49 20.58
N ASP A 95 -5.36 -2.18 21.70
CA ASP A 95 -4.45 -3.20 22.22
C ASP A 95 -5.06 -4.62 22.23
N SER A 96 -6.27 -4.79 21.71
CA SER A 96 -6.94 -6.09 21.70
C SER A 96 -6.31 -7.09 20.75
N LEU A 97 -6.30 -8.36 21.17
CA LEU A 97 -5.89 -9.51 20.37
C LEU A 97 -7.12 -10.28 19.88
N GLY A 98 -7.03 -10.93 18.71
CA GLY A 98 -8.11 -11.78 18.17
C GLY A 98 -9.16 -11.06 17.32
N PHE A 99 -9.10 -9.73 17.23
CA PHE A 99 -10.07 -8.92 16.48
C PHE A 99 -9.58 -8.52 15.09
N ASP A 100 -8.34 -8.81 14.74
CA ASP A 100 -7.75 -8.43 13.45
C ASP A 100 -8.32 -9.31 12.34
N VAL A 101 -8.67 -8.70 11.21
CA VAL A 101 -9.01 -9.40 9.99
C VAL A 101 -7.71 -9.68 9.24
N ILE A 102 -7.37 -10.96 9.11
CA ILE A 102 -6.19 -11.44 8.40
C ILE A 102 -6.62 -12.41 7.30
N ASP A 103 -5.88 -12.45 6.21
CA ASP A 103 -6.04 -13.48 5.19
C ASP A 103 -5.36 -14.79 5.59
N GLN A 104 -5.51 -15.82 4.75
CA GLN A 104 -4.92 -17.15 4.94
C GLN A 104 -3.38 -17.16 5.02
N TRP A 105 -2.71 -16.06 4.64
CA TRP A 105 -1.26 -15.91 4.66
C TRP A 105 -0.78 -15.04 5.84
N GLY A 106 -1.67 -14.74 6.79
CA GLY A 106 -1.36 -13.92 7.96
C GLY A 106 -1.24 -12.43 7.66
N ARG A 107 -1.68 -11.96 6.49
CA ARG A 107 -1.63 -10.54 6.11
C ARG A 107 -2.90 -9.84 6.54
N MET A 108 -2.77 -8.67 7.16
CA MET A 108 -3.90 -7.83 7.54
C MET A 108 -4.70 -7.40 6.30
N ILE A 109 -6.03 -7.50 6.37
CA ILE A 109 -6.96 -7.03 5.34
C ILE A 109 -7.99 -6.06 5.96
N PRO A 110 -8.57 -5.12 5.19
CA PRO A 110 -9.51 -4.16 5.74
C PRO A 110 -10.72 -4.86 6.36
N ASP A 111 -11.18 -4.36 7.50
CA ASP A 111 -12.42 -4.82 8.11
C ASP A 111 -13.59 -4.59 7.14
N PRO A 112 -14.24 -5.64 6.59
CA PRO A 112 -15.25 -5.50 5.55
C PRO A 112 -16.52 -4.77 6.00
N ASP A 113 -16.77 -4.66 7.31
CA ASP A 113 -17.91 -3.90 7.82
C ASP A 113 -17.62 -2.39 7.86
N ARG A 114 -16.36 -2.01 8.11
CA ARG A 114 -15.89 -0.62 8.01
C ARG A 114 -15.56 -0.21 6.58
N TRP A 115 -15.11 -1.17 5.78
CA TRP A 115 -14.66 -1.01 4.40
C TRP A 115 -15.47 -1.91 3.45
N PRO A 116 -16.75 -1.61 3.20
CA PRO A 116 -17.63 -2.49 2.42
C PRO A 116 -17.10 -2.83 1.03
N SER A 117 -16.34 -1.93 0.39
CA SER A 117 -15.75 -2.19 -0.92
C SER A 117 -14.64 -3.24 -0.91
N SER A 118 -14.10 -3.58 0.27
CA SER A 118 -13.07 -4.62 0.43
C SER A 118 -13.62 -6.05 0.40
N LYS A 119 -14.95 -6.22 0.53
CA LYS A 119 -15.63 -7.52 0.51
C LYS A 119 -15.25 -8.35 -0.73
N GLY A 120 -15.08 -9.65 -0.53
CA GLY A 120 -14.63 -10.57 -1.58
C GLY A 120 -13.13 -10.48 -1.88
N GLY A 121 -12.31 -10.06 -0.90
CA GLY A 121 -10.85 -10.07 -1.04
C GLY A 121 -10.28 -8.93 -1.90
N LYS A 122 -11.05 -7.85 -2.09
CA LYS A 122 -10.63 -6.72 -2.94
C LYS A 122 -9.65 -5.77 -2.25
N GLY A 123 -9.52 -5.87 -0.93
CA GLY A 123 -8.70 -4.98 -0.12
C GLY A 123 -9.08 -3.51 -0.34
N PHE A 124 -8.09 -2.63 -0.45
CA PHE A 124 -8.32 -1.20 -0.70
C PHE A 124 -8.42 -0.81 -2.17
N THR A 125 -8.51 -1.76 -3.11
CA THR A 125 -8.45 -1.47 -4.55
C THR A 125 -9.48 -0.41 -4.97
N GLU A 126 -10.73 -0.55 -4.54
CA GLU A 126 -11.79 0.39 -4.91
C GLU A 126 -11.67 1.75 -4.20
N VAL A 127 -11.23 1.77 -2.93
CA VAL A 127 -10.95 3.02 -2.20
C VAL A 127 -9.83 3.79 -2.89
N ALA A 128 -8.72 3.13 -3.19
CA ALA A 128 -7.59 3.73 -3.89
C ALA A 128 -8.00 4.24 -5.27
N LYS A 129 -8.83 3.50 -6.02
CA LYS A 129 -9.37 3.94 -7.31
C LYS A 129 -10.18 5.23 -7.19
N LYS A 130 -11.08 5.33 -6.20
CA LYS A 130 -11.85 6.57 -5.95
C LYS A 130 -10.94 7.74 -5.62
N VAL A 131 -9.98 7.54 -4.70
CA VAL A 131 -8.97 8.56 -4.34
C VAL A 131 -8.16 9.02 -5.55
N HIS A 132 -7.70 8.10 -6.39
CA HIS A 132 -6.97 8.43 -7.61
C HIS A 132 -7.85 9.16 -8.63
N SER A 133 -9.15 8.86 -8.71
CA SER A 133 -10.09 9.58 -9.60
C SER A 133 -10.32 11.03 -9.17
N MET A 134 -10.16 11.33 -7.88
CA MET A 134 -10.12 12.70 -7.34
C MET A 134 -8.77 13.41 -7.64
N GLY A 135 -7.81 12.69 -8.22
CA GLY A 135 -6.43 13.14 -8.46
C GLY A 135 -5.64 13.35 -7.17
N LEU A 136 -5.94 12.56 -6.14
CA LEU A 136 -5.16 12.43 -4.92
C LEU A 136 -4.37 11.11 -4.94
N LYS A 137 -3.51 10.91 -3.94
CA LYS A 137 -2.69 9.73 -3.69
C LYS A 137 -3.16 9.04 -2.40
N PHE A 138 -3.31 7.73 -2.45
CA PHE A 138 -3.76 6.92 -1.31
C PHE A 138 -2.60 6.41 -0.47
N GLY A 139 -2.70 6.51 0.85
CA GLY A 139 -1.75 5.95 1.81
C GLY A 139 -2.42 5.12 2.91
N ILE A 140 -1.66 4.21 3.51
CA ILE A 140 -2.09 3.42 4.67
C ILE A 140 -0.98 3.38 5.72
N HIS A 141 -1.37 3.35 6.99
CA HIS A 141 -0.47 3.03 8.10
C HIS A 141 -0.34 1.52 8.29
N VAL A 142 0.85 1.04 8.68
CA VAL A 142 1.11 -0.38 8.99
C VAL A 142 1.95 -0.50 10.26
N MET A 143 1.63 -1.50 11.08
CA MET A 143 2.47 -1.86 12.22
C MET A 143 3.68 -2.66 11.76
N ARG A 144 4.84 -2.39 12.34
CA ARG A 144 6.05 -3.17 12.10
C ARG A 144 5.84 -4.62 12.53
N GLY A 145 6.19 -5.56 11.65
CA GLY A 145 6.26 -6.99 11.97
C GLY A 145 5.08 -7.79 11.42
N ILE A 146 4.77 -8.90 12.11
CA ILE A 146 3.68 -9.84 11.78
C ILE A 146 2.59 -9.73 12.85
N SER A 147 1.34 -10.01 12.48
CA SER A 147 0.23 -10.10 13.43
C SER A 147 0.50 -11.18 14.49
N THR A 148 0.33 -10.85 15.77
CA THR A 148 0.35 -11.85 16.86
C THR A 148 -0.72 -12.92 16.66
N GLN A 149 -1.87 -12.58 16.05
CA GLN A 149 -2.91 -13.54 15.70
C GLN A 149 -2.42 -14.52 14.62
N ALA A 150 -1.72 -14.02 13.60
CA ALA A 150 -1.12 -14.85 12.56
C ALA A 150 -0.03 -15.78 13.12
N TYR A 151 0.82 -15.25 14.02
CA TYR A 151 1.84 -16.05 14.73
C TYR A 151 1.21 -17.16 15.57
N ASN A 152 0.23 -16.84 16.44
CA ASN A 152 -0.43 -17.82 17.29
C ASN A 152 -1.20 -18.88 16.48
N ALA A 153 -1.73 -18.51 15.32
CA ALA A 153 -2.40 -19.43 14.41
C ALA A 153 -1.43 -20.19 13.49
N ASN A 154 -0.13 -19.92 13.57
CA ASN A 154 0.91 -20.49 12.70
C ASN A 154 0.54 -20.41 11.21
N THR A 155 0.03 -19.26 10.76
CA THR A 155 -0.40 -19.08 9.37
C THR A 155 0.79 -19.22 8.41
N PRO A 156 0.61 -19.87 7.24
CA PRO A 156 1.67 -19.97 6.25
C PRO A 156 2.07 -18.60 5.71
N ILE A 157 3.34 -18.45 5.34
CA ILE A 157 3.82 -17.27 4.59
C ILE A 157 3.64 -17.56 3.10
N LEU A 158 3.11 -16.61 2.34
CA LEU A 158 2.96 -16.76 0.89
C LEU A 158 4.32 -16.73 0.18
N ASP A 159 4.64 -17.77 -0.57
CA ASP A 159 5.67 -17.76 -1.61
C ASP A 159 5.10 -17.02 -2.84
N THR A 160 5.60 -15.81 -3.09
CA THR A 160 5.12 -14.96 -4.19
C THR A 160 5.55 -15.44 -5.57
N ILE A 161 6.46 -16.41 -5.66
CA ILE A 161 6.91 -17.01 -6.91
C ILE A 161 6.06 -18.24 -7.24
N LYS A 162 5.84 -19.12 -6.25
CA LYS A 162 5.09 -20.37 -6.44
C LYS A 162 3.57 -20.22 -6.26
N GLY A 163 3.13 -19.18 -5.56
CA GLY A 163 1.72 -18.95 -5.23
C GLY A 163 1.19 -19.86 -4.10
N GLY A 164 2.07 -20.55 -3.38
CA GLY A 164 1.74 -21.47 -2.29
C GLY A 164 2.39 -21.07 -0.96
N ALA A 165 2.37 -21.97 0.04
CA ALA A 165 3.10 -21.76 1.27
C ALA A 165 4.62 -21.77 1.00
N TYR A 166 5.34 -20.84 1.62
CA TYR A 166 6.79 -20.81 1.62
C TYR A 166 7.33 -22.02 2.39
N GLU A 167 8.16 -22.80 1.71
CA GLU A 167 8.89 -23.92 2.27
C GLU A 167 10.36 -23.54 2.35
N ASP A 168 10.90 -23.44 3.57
CA ASP A 168 12.34 -23.28 3.72
C ASP A 168 13.03 -24.60 3.37
N SER A 169 14.11 -24.52 2.59
CA SER A 169 14.93 -25.63 2.09
C SER A 169 15.68 -26.45 3.17
N GLY A 170 15.18 -26.48 4.41
CA GLY A 170 15.74 -27.32 5.48
C GLY A 170 15.57 -26.80 6.91
N ARG A 171 15.03 -25.59 7.12
CA ARG A 171 14.70 -25.12 8.49
C ARG A 171 13.20 -25.18 8.72
N HIS A 172 12.80 -26.16 9.51
CA HIS A 172 11.44 -26.26 10.01
C HIS A 172 11.25 -25.15 11.05
N GLY A 173 10.81 -23.98 10.60
CA GLY A 173 10.40 -22.86 11.44
C GLY A 173 9.03 -23.12 12.08
N GLY A 174 8.91 -24.26 12.78
CA GLY A 174 7.77 -24.53 13.66
C GLY A 174 8.13 -24.15 15.10
N PRO A 175 7.14 -23.88 15.97
CA PRO A 175 7.40 -23.63 17.38
C PRO A 175 8.15 -24.83 17.96
N LYS A 176 9.27 -24.57 18.66
CA LYS A 176 9.74 -25.52 19.67
C LYS A 176 8.72 -25.46 20.80
N THR A 177 8.12 -26.61 21.08
CA THR A 177 7.22 -26.91 22.20
C THR A 177 7.64 -26.24 23.50
#